data_AF-A0A4D9D520-F1
#
_entry.id   AF-A0A4D9D520-F1
#
_cell.length_a   1.000
_cell.length_b   1.000
_cell.length_c   1.000
_cell.angle_alpha   90.00
_cell.angle_beta   90.00
_cell.angle_gamma   90.00
#
_symmetry.space_group_name_H-M   'P 1'
#
loop_
_entity.id
_entity.type
_entity.pdbx_description
1 polymer ?
#
loop_
_entity_poly.entity_id
_entity_poly.type
_entity_poly.pdbx_seq_one_letter_code
_entity_poly.pdbx_strand_id
1 'polypeptide(L)'
;MLTISSFDQGQRISHLWAGDKLQTIQETLVSVREFCERGFDLTVWFIAAWKISQHEKIIEEALFCQRIHKPIHIRYWDHFSPDIRSLLSSRHRLAMAEVIDEYDFFISIEDDIYLTPLMVDAYVHASGRLALATDADAREHFMVGFSRKEHDLLREDRAWALWETLAEEYKALEIPGAGWWARVKGNPHQAMWMATREQIYNFESRCVGGFLNLTNPNEAAWVEVRRHGIRW
;
A
#
# COMPACT_ATOMS: atom_id res chain seq x y z
N MET A 1 -8.58 -3.60 -4.49
CA MET A 1 -7.21 -4.08 -4.82
C MET A 1 -6.24 -3.66 -3.73
N LEU A 2 -5.37 -4.56 -3.28
CA LEU A 2 -4.26 -4.24 -2.38
C LEU A 2 -2.94 -4.63 -3.02
N THR A 3 -1.96 -3.73 -3.08
CA THR A 3 -0.60 -4.01 -3.53
C THR A 3 0.35 -4.07 -2.34
N ILE A 4 1.22 -5.08 -2.31
CA ILE A 4 2.30 -5.23 -1.35
C ILE A 4 3.62 -5.10 -2.09
N SER A 5 4.38 -4.06 -1.81
CA SER A 5 5.71 -3.87 -2.36
C SER A 5 6.75 -4.48 -1.44
N SER A 6 7.60 -5.36 -1.99
CA SER A 6 8.60 -6.07 -1.20
C SER A 6 9.99 -6.04 -1.82
N PHE A 7 10.95 -5.56 -1.02
CA PHE A 7 12.35 -5.49 -1.41
C PHE A 7 13.18 -6.48 -0.59
N ASP A 8 13.74 -7.49 -1.25
CA ASP A 8 14.73 -8.41 -0.69
C ASP A 8 15.93 -8.45 -1.65
N GLN A 9 17.13 -8.15 -1.15
CA GLN A 9 18.36 -8.23 -1.94
C GLN A 9 18.89 -9.67 -2.08
N GLY A 10 18.06 -10.68 -1.79
CA GLY A 10 18.45 -12.09 -1.80
C GLY A 10 19.28 -12.50 -0.60
N GLN A 11 19.36 -11.65 0.43
CA GLN A 11 20.01 -11.96 1.70
C GLN A 11 19.00 -12.35 2.78
N ARG A 12 17.69 -12.22 2.53
CA ARG A 12 16.58 -12.41 3.49
C ARG A 12 16.76 -11.65 4.81
N ILE A 13 17.76 -10.78 4.91
CA ILE A 13 18.13 -9.98 6.06
C ILE A 13 18.37 -8.58 5.51
N SER A 14 17.57 -7.62 5.95
CA SER A 14 17.80 -6.21 5.65
C SER A 14 18.92 -5.70 6.56
N HIS A 15 19.81 -4.86 6.06
CA HIS A 15 20.81 -4.18 6.90
C HIS A 15 20.17 -3.20 7.90
N LEU A 16 18.89 -2.84 7.70
CA LEU A 16 18.06 -2.07 8.63
C LEU A 16 17.13 -2.96 9.47
N TRP A 17 17.03 -4.26 9.17
CA TRP A 17 16.08 -5.19 9.79
C TRP A 17 16.65 -6.62 9.78
N ALA A 18 17.03 -7.13 10.95
CA ALA A 18 17.72 -8.42 11.12
C ALA A 18 16.82 -9.68 10.98
N GLY A 19 15.68 -9.60 10.29
CA GLY A 19 14.66 -10.65 10.22
C GLY A 19 14.46 -11.23 8.81
N ASP A 20 13.98 -12.49 8.74
CA ASP A 20 13.60 -13.15 7.48
C ASP A 20 12.45 -12.40 6.81
N LYS A 21 12.68 -11.89 5.60
CA LYS A 21 11.68 -11.10 4.89
C LYS A 21 10.38 -11.86 4.62
N LEU A 22 10.45 -13.18 4.40
CA LEU A 22 9.25 -14.00 4.22
C LEU A 22 8.42 -14.03 5.51
N GLN A 23 9.08 -14.07 6.67
CA GLN A 23 8.39 -14.02 7.97
C GLN A 23 7.67 -12.68 8.17
N THR A 24 8.34 -11.56 7.89
CA THR A 24 7.71 -10.22 7.97
C THR A 24 6.48 -10.14 7.08
N ILE A 25 6.55 -10.66 5.86
CA ILE A 25 5.40 -10.71 4.96
C ILE A 25 4.29 -11.57 5.56
N GLN A 26 4.58 -12.76 6.11
CA GLN A 26 3.54 -13.58 6.72
C GLN A 26 2.79 -12.85 7.84
N GLU A 27 3.50 -12.09 8.68
CA GLU A 27 2.89 -11.28 9.73
C GLU A 27 1.96 -10.20 9.15
N THR A 28 2.41 -9.51 8.09
CA THR A 28 1.59 -8.58 7.32
C THR A 28 0.35 -9.26 6.72
N LEU A 29 0.49 -10.46 6.15
CA LEU A 29 -0.61 -11.18 5.49
C LEU A 29 -1.70 -11.64 6.45
N VAL A 30 -1.36 -11.96 7.70
CA VAL A 30 -2.36 -12.26 8.74
C VAL A 30 -3.31 -11.07 8.92
N SER A 31 -2.80 -9.84 8.89
CA SER A 31 -3.60 -8.62 8.98
C SER A 31 -4.45 -8.39 7.72
N VAL A 32 -3.88 -8.67 6.55
CA VAL A 32 -4.55 -8.53 5.24
C VAL A 32 -5.69 -9.53 5.09
N ARG A 33 -5.56 -10.75 5.63
CA ARG A 33 -6.64 -11.76 5.61
C ARG A 33 -7.93 -11.25 6.24
N GLU A 34 -7.83 -10.44 7.30
CA GLU A 34 -9.00 -9.90 8.04
C GLU A 34 -9.94 -9.09 7.14
N PHE A 35 -9.46 -8.52 6.04
CA PHE A 35 -10.32 -7.88 5.05
C PHE A 35 -11.30 -8.86 4.43
N CYS A 36 -10.82 -10.03 3.98
CA CYS A 36 -11.71 -11.02 3.42
C CYS A 36 -12.68 -11.54 4.49
N GLU A 37 -12.24 -11.76 5.72
CA GLU A 37 -13.13 -12.21 6.81
C GLU A 37 -14.24 -11.20 7.11
N ARG A 38 -13.97 -9.89 6.95
CA ARG A 38 -14.96 -8.82 7.10
C ARG A 38 -15.82 -8.55 5.87
N GLY A 39 -15.73 -9.38 4.83
CA GLY A 39 -16.62 -9.30 3.67
C GLY A 39 -16.06 -8.54 2.48
N PHE A 40 -14.84 -8.02 2.55
CA PHE A 40 -14.22 -7.37 1.39
C PHE A 40 -13.92 -8.42 0.30
N ASP A 41 -14.17 -8.06 -0.96
CA ASP A 41 -13.66 -8.81 -2.11
C ASP A 41 -12.26 -8.29 -2.44
N LEU A 42 -11.26 -9.04 -1.98
CA LEU A 42 -9.87 -8.61 -2.00
C LEU A 42 -9.11 -9.38 -3.08
N THR A 43 -8.29 -8.64 -3.84
CA THR A 43 -7.18 -9.22 -4.61
C THR A 43 -5.89 -8.58 -4.11
N VAL A 44 -4.93 -9.43 -3.76
CA VAL A 44 -3.59 -9.05 -3.31
C VAL A 44 -2.62 -9.14 -4.48
N TRP A 45 -1.91 -8.06 -4.75
CA TRP A 45 -0.87 -7.98 -5.77
C TRP A 45 0.48 -7.84 -5.09
N PHE A 46 1.37 -8.81 -5.28
CA PHE A 46 2.75 -8.68 -4.85
C PHE A 46 3.57 -8.00 -5.93
N ILE A 47 4.27 -6.93 -5.57
CA ILE A 47 5.22 -6.22 -6.42
C ILE A 47 6.60 -6.36 -5.79
N ALA A 48 7.43 -7.27 -6.28
CA ALA A 48 8.62 -7.69 -5.53
C ALA A 48 9.93 -7.71 -6.35
N ALA A 49 11.02 -7.26 -5.71
CA ALA A 49 12.38 -7.34 -6.28
C ALA A 49 13.04 -8.73 -6.10
N TRP A 50 12.24 -9.76 -5.80
CA TRP A 50 12.68 -11.13 -5.57
C TRP A 50 11.56 -12.10 -5.95
N LYS A 51 11.86 -13.41 -6.02
CA LYS A 51 10.95 -14.45 -6.53
C LYS A 51 9.91 -14.92 -5.51
N ILE A 52 9.12 -14.01 -4.95
CA ILE A 52 8.15 -14.33 -3.89
C ILE A 52 7.12 -15.39 -4.31
N SER A 53 6.81 -15.49 -5.61
CA SER A 53 5.96 -16.54 -6.19
C SER A 53 6.46 -17.96 -5.93
N GLN A 54 7.75 -18.18 -5.66
CA GLN A 54 8.26 -19.50 -5.26
C GLN A 54 7.76 -19.95 -3.89
N HIS A 55 7.19 -19.03 -3.10
CA HIS A 55 6.63 -19.27 -1.78
C HIS A 55 5.09 -19.25 -1.77
N GLU A 56 4.46 -19.42 -2.94
CA GLU A 56 2.99 -19.36 -3.12
C GLU A 56 2.22 -20.13 -2.05
N LYS A 57 2.58 -21.39 -1.77
CA LYS A 57 1.87 -22.21 -0.78
C LYS A 57 1.83 -21.56 0.62
N ILE A 58 2.94 -20.98 1.06
CA ILE A 58 3.04 -20.31 2.36
C ILE A 58 2.16 -19.05 2.38
N ILE A 59 2.12 -18.33 1.26
CA ILE A 59 1.33 -17.10 1.09
C ILE A 59 -0.17 -17.43 1.03
N GLU A 60 -0.56 -18.47 0.29
CA GLU A 60 -1.93 -18.95 0.21
C GLU A 60 -2.46 -19.43 1.57
N GLU A 61 -1.62 -20.12 2.35
CA GLU A 61 -1.96 -20.53 3.72
C GLU A 61 -2.17 -19.31 4.64
N ALA A 62 -1.30 -18.29 4.55
CA ALA A 62 -1.45 -17.06 5.32
C ALA A 62 -2.72 -16.26 4.93
N LEU A 63 -3.09 -16.28 3.64
CA LEU A 63 -4.25 -15.60 3.07
C LEU A 63 -5.51 -16.49 2.94
N PHE A 64 -5.53 -17.68 3.56
CA PHE A 64 -6.71 -18.53 3.56
C PHE A 64 -7.86 -17.87 4.30
N CYS A 65 -8.94 -17.54 3.58
CA CYS A 65 -10.09 -16.86 4.15
C CYS A 65 -11.21 -17.86 4.44
N GLN A 66 -11.61 -17.96 5.70
CA GLN A 66 -12.63 -18.90 6.18
C GLN A 66 -14.00 -18.59 5.57
N ARG A 67 -14.36 -17.30 5.44
CA ARG A 67 -15.64 -16.87 4.85
C ARG A 67 -15.90 -17.45 3.46
N ILE A 68 -14.87 -17.47 2.60
CA ILE A 68 -14.98 -17.95 1.20
C ILE A 68 -14.43 -19.37 1.02
N HIS A 69 -13.89 -19.96 2.09
CA HIS A 69 -13.26 -21.27 2.12
C HIS A 69 -12.21 -21.51 1.03
N LYS A 70 -11.42 -20.47 0.73
CA LYS A 70 -10.32 -20.49 -0.22
C LYS A 70 -9.31 -19.38 0.09
N PRO A 71 -8.06 -19.46 -0.39
CA PRO A 71 -7.15 -18.33 -0.38
C PRO A 71 -7.74 -17.12 -1.10
N ILE A 72 -7.45 -15.93 -0.59
CA ILE A 72 -7.68 -14.67 -1.30
C ILE A 72 -6.98 -14.72 -2.66
N HIS A 73 -7.55 -14.08 -3.69
CA HIS A 73 -6.91 -14.07 -5.01
C HIS A 73 -5.58 -13.31 -4.95
N ILE A 74 -4.52 -13.95 -5.45
CA ILE A 74 -3.17 -13.40 -5.47
C ILE A 74 -2.72 -13.21 -6.92
N ARG A 75 -2.07 -12.07 -7.20
CA ARG A 75 -1.33 -11.80 -8.43
C ARG A 75 0.11 -11.45 -8.07
N TYR A 76 1.04 -11.91 -8.90
CA TYR A 76 2.47 -11.68 -8.71
C TYR A 76 3.00 -10.82 -9.84
N TRP A 77 3.71 -9.76 -9.47
CA TRP A 77 4.59 -8.99 -10.35
C TRP A 77 5.93 -8.89 -9.66
N ASP A 78 6.68 -9.98 -9.73
CA ASP A 78 7.89 -10.17 -8.96
C ASP A 78 9.11 -10.32 -9.88
N HIS A 79 10.29 -10.57 -9.33
CA HIS A 79 11.55 -10.67 -10.08
C HIS A 79 12.07 -9.38 -10.73
N PHE A 80 11.65 -8.21 -10.23
CA PHE A 80 12.30 -6.97 -10.67
C PHE A 80 13.80 -6.99 -10.34
N SER A 81 14.62 -6.37 -11.20
CA SER A 81 16.03 -6.14 -10.86
C SER A 81 16.11 -5.44 -9.49
N PRO A 82 16.98 -5.88 -8.57
CA PRO A 82 17.24 -5.17 -7.31
C PRO A 82 17.62 -3.69 -7.49
N ASP A 83 18.07 -3.29 -8.68
CA ASP A 83 18.35 -1.90 -9.03
C ASP A 83 17.12 -0.99 -9.04
N ILE A 84 15.91 -1.55 -9.03
CA ILE A 84 14.65 -0.79 -8.98
C ILE A 84 14.50 0.04 -7.69
N ARG A 85 15.15 -0.38 -6.59
CA ARG A 85 15.22 0.34 -5.29
C ARG A 85 13.88 0.98 -4.90
N SER A 86 13.88 2.28 -4.60
CA SER A 86 12.72 3.06 -4.16
C SER A 86 11.62 3.22 -5.21
N LEU A 87 11.88 2.87 -6.47
CA LEU A 87 10.85 2.92 -7.52
C LEU A 87 9.90 1.72 -7.45
N LEU A 88 10.25 0.67 -6.70
CA LEU A 88 9.41 -0.52 -6.57
C LEU A 88 8.04 -0.17 -5.99
N SER A 89 8.00 0.64 -4.92
CA SER A 89 6.75 1.03 -4.30
C SER A 89 5.85 1.77 -5.29
N SER A 90 6.41 2.64 -6.14
CA SER A 90 5.64 3.40 -7.13
C SER A 90 4.97 2.52 -8.19
N ARG A 91 5.43 1.28 -8.44
CA ARG A 91 4.86 0.37 -9.43
C ARG A 91 3.42 -0.03 -9.14
N HIS A 92 2.91 0.18 -7.92
CA HIS A 92 1.48 0.00 -7.63
C HIS A 92 0.60 0.79 -8.59
N ARG A 93 1.05 1.95 -9.08
CA ARG A 93 0.25 2.78 -10.01
C ARG A 93 0.05 2.14 -11.37
N LEU A 94 1.05 1.42 -11.87
CA LEU A 94 0.92 0.64 -13.10
C LEU A 94 -0.01 -0.54 -12.90
N ALA A 95 0.09 -1.22 -11.75
CA ALA A 95 -0.84 -2.29 -11.39
C ALA A 95 -2.29 -1.78 -11.32
N MET A 96 -2.50 -0.61 -10.71
CA MET A 96 -3.80 0.05 -10.65
C MET A 96 -4.31 0.42 -12.04
N ALA A 97 -3.46 0.95 -12.92
CA ALA A 97 -3.85 1.38 -14.26
C ALA A 97 -4.48 0.25 -15.08
N GLU A 98 -4.02 -1.00 -14.91
CA GLU A 98 -4.55 -2.16 -15.63
C GLU A 98 -5.95 -2.57 -15.20
N VAL A 99 -6.32 -2.30 -13.95
CA VAL A 99 -7.55 -2.83 -13.33
C VAL A 99 -8.38 -1.76 -12.63
N ILE A 100 -8.18 -0.48 -12.97
CA ILE A 100 -8.83 0.63 -12.27
C ILE A 100 -10.36 0.52 -12.31
N ASP A 101 -10.89 -0.01 -13.41
CA ASP A 101 -12.32 -0.20 -13.61
C ASP A 101 -12.90 -1.43 -12.90
N GLU A 102 -12.05 -2.33 -12.40
CA GLU A 102 -12.45 -3.58 -11.72
C GLU A 102 -12.65 -3.39 -10.21
N TYR A 103 -12.07 -2.36 -9.59
CA TYR A 103 -12.08 -2.18 -8.13
C TYR A 103 -12.51 -0.78 -7.70
N ASP A 104 -13.21 -0.71 -6.56
CA ASP A 104 -13.68 0.58 -6.01
C ASP A 104 -12.67 1.24 -5.07
N PHE A 105 -11.76 0.44 -4.52
CA PHE A 105 -10.81 0.88 -3.50
C PHE A 105 -9.44 0.24 -3.71
N PHE A 106 -8.41 1.05 -3.55
CA PHE A 106 -7.02 0.72 -3.83
C PHE A 106 -6.17 1.03 -2.61
N ILE A 107 -5.35 0.06 -2.23
CA ILE A 107 -4.44 0.16 -1.09
C ILE A 107 -3.06 -0.23 -1.58
N SER A 108 -2.02 0.53 -1.22
CA SER A 108 -0.63 0.13 -1.38
C SER A 108 0.05 0.12 -0.03
N ILE A 109 0.76 -0.95 0.28
CA ILE A 109 1.58 -1.10 1.48
C ILE A 109 2.98 -1.62 1.14
N GLU A 110 3.96 -1.25 1.95
CA GLU A 110 5.24 -1.95 2.05
C GLU A 110 5.08 -3.24 2.88
N ASP A 111 6.05 -4.14 2.76
CA ASP A 111 5.99 -5.50 3.30
C ASP A 111 6.07 -5.60 4.83
N ASP A 112 6.37 -4.50 5.52
CA ASP A 112 6.46 -4.34 6.98
C ASP A 112 5.28 -3.54 7.57
N ILE A 113 4.24 -3.26 6.78
CA ILE A 113 3.10 -2.47 7.22
C ILE A 113 1.94 -3.37 7.64
N TYR A 114 1.61 -3.31 8.93
CA TYR A 114 0.41 -3.92 9.48
C TYR A 114 -0.84 -3.10 9.11
N LEU A 115 -1.78 -3.73 8.39
CA LEU A 115 -2.98 -3.09 7.90
C LEU A 115 -4.24 -3.81 8.42
N THR A 116 -5.17 -3.06 8.99
CA THR A 116 -6.47 -3.62 9.42
C THR A 116 -7.64 -2.95 8.71
N PRO A 117 -8.80 -3.64 8.62
CA PRO A 117 -10.01 -3.00 8.08
C PRO A 117 -10.44 -1.72 8.83
N LEU A 118 -10.13 -1.61 10.14
CA LEU A 118 -10.41 -0.39 10.92
C LEU A 118 -9.63 0.82 10.41
N MET A 119 -8.42 0.61 9.85
CA MET A 119 -7.64 1.68 9.24
C MET A 119 -8.29 2.17 7.93
N VAL A 120 -8.94 1.28 7.18
CA VAL A 120 -9.74 1.65 6.01
C VAL A 120 -10.98 2.43 6.44
N ASP A 121 -11.69 2.00 7.49
CA ASP A 121 -12.82 2.76 8.04
C ASP A 121 -12.40 4.17 8.47
N ALA A 122 -11.25 4.27 9.14
CA ALA A 122 -10.68 5.55 9.56
C ALA A 122 -10.31 6.43 8.35
N TYR A 123 -9.73 5.85 7.29
CA TYR A 123 -9.42 6.56 6.05
C TYR A 123 -10.69 7.07 5.36
N VAL A 124 -11.72 6.24 5.23
CA VAL A 124 -12.99 6.61 4.61
C VAL A 124 -13.67 7.74 5.40
N HIS A 125 -13.72 7.62 6.73
CA HIS A 125 -14.26 8.67 7.59
C HIS A 125 -13.47 9.98 7.50
N ALA A 126 -12.14 9.91 7.50
CA ALA A 126 -11.28 11.06 7.31
C ALA A 126 -11.49 11.71 5.93
N SER A 127 -11.60 10.89 4.87
CA SER A 127 -11.84 11.38 3.50
C SER A 127 -13.20 12.06 3.38
N GLY A 128 -14.24 11.50 4.00
CA GLY A 128 -15.57 12.11 4.06
C GLY A 128 -15.55 13.45 4.81
N ARG A 129 -14.79 13.55 5.90
CA ARG A 129 -14.58 14.83 6.60
C ARG A 129 -13.84 15.85 5.74
N LEU A 130 -12.77 15.45 5.04
CA LEU A 130 -12.00 16.34 4.16
C LEU A 130 -12.86 16.86 3.00
N ALA A 131 -13.78 16.04 2.48
CA ALA A 131 -14.73 16.44 1.44
C ALA A 131 -15.71 17.55 1.87
N LEU A 132 -15.90 17.78 3.17
CA LEU A 132 -16.70 18.88 3.71
C LEU A 132 -15.97 20.24 3.64
N ALA A 133 -14.71 20.26 3.18
CA ALA A 133 -13.96 21.49 3.04
C ALA A 133 -14.72 22.50 2.16
N THR A 134 -14.94 23.70 2.68
CA THR A 134 -15.59 24.79 1.93
C THR A 134 -14.59 25.56 1.07
N ASP A 135 -13.31 25.44 1.38
CA ASP A 135 -12.21 26.01 0.61
C ASP A 135 -11.95 25.17 -0.64
N ALA A 136 -11.84 25.84 -1.80
CA ALA A 136 -11.65 25.17 -3.08
C ALA A 136 -10.25 24.54 -3.17
N ASP A 137 -9.21 25.25 -2.70
CA ASP A 137 -7.84 24.77 -2.71
C ASP A 137 -7.69 23.48 -1.89
N ALA A 138 -8.26 23.45 -0.68
CA ALA A 138 -8.25 22.27 0.17
C ALA A 138 -8.95 21.06 -0.47
N ARG A 139 -10.10 21.26 -1.13
CA ARG A 139 -10.79 20.19 -1.86
C ARG A 139 -9.99 19.69 -3.06
N GLU A 140 -9.20 20.57 -3.67
CA GLU A 140 -8.49 20.27 -4.90
C GLU A 140 -7.11 19.67 -4.67
N HIS A 141 -6.42 20.06 -3.60
CA HIS A 141 -5.00 19.78 -3.40
C HIS A 141 -4.67 18.96 -2.15
N PHE A 142 -5.64 18.68 -1.27
CA PHE A 142 -5.40 17.82 -0.10
C PHE A 142 -5.96 16.42 -0.27
N MET A 143 -5.24 15.47 0.31
CA MET A 143 -5.62 14.08 0.43
C MET A 143 -5.35 13.61 1.86
N VAL A 144 -6.08 12.59 2.30
CA VAL A 144 -5.76 11.93 3.57
C VAL A 144 -4.49 11.11 3.38
N GLY A 145 -3.48 11.40 4.21
CA GLY A 145 -2.23 10.66 4.27
C GLY A 145 -2.18 9.69 5.44
N PHE A 146 -1.03 9.05 5.60
CA PHE A 146 -0.71 8.18 6.72
C PHE A 146 0.57 8.66 7.43
N SER A 147 0.68 8.32 8.71
CA SER A 147 1.90 8.48 9.49
C SER A 147 2.04 7.31 10.45
N ARG A 148 3.18 6.63 10.43
CA ARG A 148 3.51 5.57 11.38
C ARG A 148 4.18 6.18 12.60
N LYS A 149 3.64 5.84 13.77
CA LYS A 149 4.21 6.21 15.07
C LYS A 149 4.35 4.95 15.92
N GLU A 150 5.58 4.63 16.32
CA GLU A 150 5.90 3.48 17.14
C GLU A 150 7.07 3.79 18.08
N HIS A 151 7.33 2.91 19.04
CA HIS A 151 8.50 3.04 19.90
C HIS A 151 9.75 2.63 19.13
N ASP A 152 10.78 3.47 19.14
CA ASP A 152 12.07 3.13 18.55
C ASP A 152 12.78 2.09 19.42
N LEU A 153 12.77 0.84 18.95
CA LEU A 153 13.35 -0.28 19.68
C LEU A 153 14.89 -0.24 19.72
N LEU A 154 15.53 0.58 18.89
CA LEU A 154 16.99 0.74 18.87
C LEU A 154 17.47 1.77 19.91
N ARG A 155 16.56 2.59 20.44
CA ARG A 155 16.87 3.55 21.50
C ARG A 155 16.68 2.93 22.89
N GLU A 156 17.61 3.18 23.80
CA GLU A 156 17.52 2.73 25.20
C GLU A 156 16.26 3.27 25.91
N ASP A 157 15.88 4.52 25.62
CA ASP A 157 14.71 5.17 26.19
C ASP A 157 13.38 4.75 25.55
N ARG A 158 13.43 3.95 24.47
CA ARG A 158 12.28 3.56 23.65
C ARG A 158 11.39 4.75 23.30
N ALA A 159 11.97 5.92 23.01
CA ALA A 159 11.19 7.09 22.64
C ALA A 159 10.30 6.82 21.42
N TRP A 160 9.20 7.56 21.31
CA TRP A 160 8.36 7.52 20.12
C TRP A 160 9.13 8.02 18.90
N ALA A 161 9.17 7.22 17.85
CA ALA A 161 9.59 7.62 16.52
C ALA A 161 8.37 7.83 15.62
N LEU A 162 8.42 8.88 14.81
CA LEU A 162 7.58 9.00 13.63
C LEU A 162 8.43 8.56 12.45
N TRP A 163 7.90 7.59 11.72
CA TRP A 163 8.54 7.05 10.53
C TRP A 163 7.91 7.73 9.32
N GLU A 164 8.63 7.79 8.20
CA GLU A 164 8.25 8.45 6.94
C GLU A 164 8.31 9.99 6.93
N THR A 165 8.15 10.66 8.08
CA THR A 165 8.15 12.13 8.20
C THR A 165 8.70 12.59 9.56
N LEU A 166 9.31 13.77 9.61
CA LEU A 166 9.78 14.32 10.88
C LEU A 166 8.65 15.05 11.62
N ALA A 167 8.61 14.94 12.95
CA ALA A 167 7.61 15.63 13.78
C ALA A 167 7.54 17.15 13.51
N GLU A 168 8.70 17.75 13.25
CA GLU A 168 8.88 19.18 12.97
C GLU A 168 8.28 19.63 11.63
N GLU A 169 8.04 18.68 10.71
CA GLU A 169 7.45 18.97 9.40
C GLU A 169 5.93 19.08 9.44
N TYR A 170 5.30 18.57 10.51
CA TYR A 170 3.86 18.68 10.71
C TYR A 170 3.46 20.11 11.06
N LYS A 171 2.53 20.65 10.27
CA LYS A 171 1.92 21.96 10.52
C LYS A 171 0.43 21.77 10.79
N ALA A 172 -0.03 22.23 11.95
CA ALA A 172 -1.46 22.33 12.21
C ALA A 172 -2.10 23.27 11.16
N LEU A 173 -3.19 22.82 10.58
CA LEU A 173 -3.94 23.53 9.55
C LEU A 173 -5.43 23.38 9.85
N GLU A 174 -6.11 24.51 10.05
CA GLU A 174 -7.57 24.52 10.03
C GLU A 174 -8.04 24.57 8.57
N ILE A 175 -8.88 23.62 8.20
CA ILE A 175 -9.54 23.55 6.90
C ILE A 175 -11.01 23.92 7.15
N PRO A 176 -11.49 25.09 6.68
CA PRO A 176 -12.88 25.50 6.83
C PRO A 176 -13.85 24.40 6.35
N GLY A 177 -14.79 24.00 7.20
CA GLY A 177 -15.73 22.90 6.93
C GLY A 177 -15.24 21.48 7.26
N ALA A 178 -13.92 21.24 7.25
CA ALA A 178 -13.33 19.91 7.55
C ALA A 178 -12.63 19.82 8.93
N GLY A 179 -12.42 20.96 9.60
CA GLY A 179 -11.83 21.06 10.94
C GLY A 179 -10.31 21.14 10.94
N TRP A 180 -9.68 20.74 12.05
CA TRP A 180 -8.22 20.77 12.22
C TRP A 180 -7.54 19.51 11.70
N TRP A 181 -6.44 19.71 10.99
CA TRP A 181 -5.61 18.69 10.36
C TRP A 181 -4.13 18.94 10.61
N ALA A 182 -3.33 17.88 10.53
CA ALA A 182 -1.88 17.99 10.50
C ALA A 182 -1.41 17.83 9.05
N ARG A 183 -0.88 18.90 8.46
CA ARG A 183 -0.36 18.92 7.10
C ARG A 183 1.14 18.67 7.12
N VAL A 184 1.60 17.76 6.27
CA VAL A 184 3.02 17.51 6.00
C VAL A 184 3.29 17.65 4.50
N LYS A 185 4.51 18.09 4.13
CA LYS A 185 5.02 18.05 2.76
C LYS A 185 6.03 16.91 2.70
N GLY A 186 5.76 15.88 1.91
CA GLY A 186 6.61 14.68 1.86
C GLY A 186 6.16 13.73 0.76
N ASN A 187 6.79 12.55 0.69
CA ASN A 187 6.42 11.50 -0.27
C ASN A 187 5.11 10.82 0.16
N PRO A 188 3.98 11.06 -0.51
CA PRO A 188 2.68 10.49 -0.10
C PRO A 188 2.56 8.98 -0.39
N HIS A 189 3.61 8.35 -0.92
CA HIS A 189 3.64 6.94 -1.31
C HIS A 189 4.62 6.09 -0.51
N GLN A 190 5.23 6.63 0.55
CA GLN A 190 6.09 5.87 1.43
C GLN A 190 5.26 5.08 2.45
N ALA A 191 5.67 3.84 2.72
CA ALA A 191 5.00 2.89 3.61
C ALA A 191 3.58 2.49 3.17
N MET A 192 2.61 3.41 3.22
CA MET A 192 1.22 3.10 2.95
C MET A 192 0.48 4.24 2.25
N TRP A 193 -0.46 3.85 1.38
CA TRP A 193 -1.34 4.75 0.66
C TRP A 193 -2.70 4.08 0.41
N MET A 194 -3.77 4.87 0.37
CA MET A 194 -5.12 4.42 0.01
C MET A 194 -5.83 5.44 -0.85
N ALA A 195 -6.71 4.98 -1.73
CA ALA A 195 -7.64 5.82 -2.48
C ALA A 195 -8.82 5.02 -3.02
N THR A 196 -9.97 5.67 -3.13
CA THR A 196 -11.09 5.22 -3.96
C THR A 196 -10.76 5.39 -5.45
N ARG A 197 -11.50 4.69 -6.31
CA ARG A 197 -11.41 4.86 -7.77
C ARG A 197 -11.61 6.32 -8.21
N GLU A 198 -12.60 7.00 -7.65
CA GLU A 198 -12.90 8.40 -7.95
C GLU A 198 -11.74 9.33 -7.56
N GLN A 199 -11.14 9.09 -6.39
CA GLN A 199 -9.94 9.81 -5.97
C GLN A 199 -8.78 9.58 -6.94
N ILE A 200 -8.57 8.34 -7.43
CA ILE A 200 -7.52 8.07 -8.42
C ILE A 200 -7.77 8.82 -9.73
N TYR A 201 -8.99 8.82 -10.28
CA TYR A 201 -9.29 9.61 -11.48
C TYR A 201 -9.07 11.10 -11.26
N ASN A 202 -9.39 11.59 -10.06
CA ASN A 202 -9.11 12.96 -9.69
C ASN A 202 -7.59 13.23 -9.72
N PHE A 203 -6.76 12.37 -9.12
CA PHE A 203 -5.30 12.51 -9.18
C PHE A 203 -4.77 12.41 -10.61
N GLU A 204 -5.30 11.49 -11.41
CA GLU A 204 -4.93 11.33 -12.82
C GLU A 204 -5.13 12.62 -13.62
N SER A 205 -6.25 13.32 -13.39
CA SER A 205 -6.56 14.57 -14.09
C SER A 205 -5.72 15.77 -13.65
N ARG A 206 -5.06 15.71 -12.48
CA ARG A 206 -4.40 16.85 -11.83
C ARG A 206 -2.89 16.75 -11.75
N CYS A 207 -2.35 15.54 -11.68
CA CYS A 207 -0.89 15.33 -11.64
C CYS A 207 -0.28 15.63 -13.01
N VAL A 208 0.81 16.40 -13.03
CA VAL A 208 1.59 16.65 -14.25
C VAL A 208 2.11 15.32 -14.78
N GLY A 209 1.64 14.93 -15.98
CA GLY A 209 2.00 13.66 -16.62
C GLY A 209 1.07 12.48 -16.33
N GLY A 210 0.05 12.65 -15.47
CA GLY A 210 -0.83 11.58 -15.00
C GLY A 210 -0.32 10.93 -13.71
N PHE A 211 -1.24 10.51 -12.84
CA PHE A 211 -0.91 9.79 -11.61
C PHE A 211 -0.50 8.35 -11.90
N LEU A 212 -1.26 7.68 -12.77
CA LEU A 212 -1.09 6.29 -13.19
C LEU A 212 0.08 6.10 -14.15
N ASN A 213 0.54 7.19 -14.77
CA ASN A 213 1.63 7.16 -15.71
C ASN A 213 2.99 7.24 -15.00
N LEU A 214 3.77 6.16 -15.05
CA LEU A 214 5.16 6.17 -14.62
C LEU A 214 6.06 6.30 -15.86
N THR A 215 6.48 7.51 -16.19
CA THR A 215 7.56 7.72 -17.18
C THR A 215 8.90 7.29 -16.59
N ASN A 216 9.24 5.99 -16.61
CA ASN A 216 10.58 5.50 -16.28
C ASN A 216 10.97 4.26 -17.12
N PRO A 217 12.13 4.22 -17.82
CA PRO A 217 12.41 3.32 -18.94
C PRO A 217 12.70 1.85 -18.61
N ASN A 218 12.70 1.46 -17.33
CA ASN A 218 13.03 0.09 -16.91
C ASN A 218 11.76 -0.76 -16.73
N GLU A 219 10.94 -0.87 -17.76
CA GLU A 219 9.72 -1.68 -17.79
C GLU A 219 10.08 -3.18 -17.86
N ALA A 220 9.95 -3.90 -16.75
CA ALA A 220 9.85 -5.35 -16.81
C ALA A 220 8.43 -5.71 -17.23
N ALA A 221 8.29 -6.55 -18.26
CA ALA A 221 7.00 -7.03 -18.71
C ALA A 221 6.29 -7.82 -17.60
N TRP A 222 4.97 -7.66 -17.54
CA TRP A 222 4.10 -8.40 -16.63
C TRP A 222 4.18 -9.91 -16.85
N VAL A 223 4.20 -10.67 -15.76
CA VAL A 223 4.06 -12.12 -15.78
C VAL A 223 2.85 -12.50 -14.95
N GLU A 224 1.69 -12.63 -15.60
CA GLU A 224 0.52 -13.20 -14.96
C GLU A 224 0.75 -14.71 -14.79
N VAL A 225 1.00 -15.18 -13.57
CA VAL A 225 1.00 -16.61 -13.26
C VAL A 225 -0.46 -17.09 -13.23
N ARG A 226 -1.02 -17.38 -14.40
CA ARG A 226 -2.34 -18.02 -14.51
C ARG A 226 -2.22 -19.51 -14.19
N ARG A 227 -3.13 -20.01 -13.34
CA ARG A 227 -3.27 -21.42 -12.99
C ARG A 227 -3.27 -22.33 -14.22
N HIS A 228 -2.45 -23.37 -14.18
CA HIS A 228 -2.83 -24.63 -14.79
C HIS A 228 -4.01 -25.21 -13.99
N GLY A 229 -5.20 -25.19 -14.60
CA GLY A 229 -6.32 -26.08 -14.27
C GLY A 229 -7.38 -25.51 -13.31
N ILE A 230 -8.50 -25.05 -13.88
CA ILE A 230 -9.82 -25.72 -13.84
C ILE A 230 -10.70 -24.93 -14.82
N ARG A 231 -11.10 -25.59 -15.92
CA ARG A 231 -12.23 -25.15 -16.75
C ARG A 231 -13.51 -25.41 -15.97
N TRP A 232 -14.39 -24.42 -15.91
CA TRP A 232 -15.83 -24.67 -15.91
C TRP A 232 -16.33 -24.31 -17.31
#